data_AF-A0AAD8NC39-F1
#
_entry.id   AF-A0AAD8NC39-F1
#
_cell.length_a   1.000
_cell.length_b   1.000
_cell.length_c   1.000
_cell.angle_alpha   90.00
_cell.angle_beta   90.00
_cell.angle_gamma   90.00
#
_symmetry.space_group_name_H-M   'P 1'
#
loop_
_entity.id
_entity.type
_entity.pdbx_description
1 polymer ?
#
loop_
_entity_poly.entity_id
_entity_poly.type
_entity_poly.pdbx_seq_one_letter_code
_entity_poly.pdbx_strand_id
1 'polypeptide(L)'
;MFRFATTRLLARSAPSGARRFATDLQASPPTDAAFEAAWKKVVPNIDPPKTPLAFMKPRPATPTSIPSKLTVNFVLPYASELANKEVDMVIVPATTGQMGILPGHVPTIAELKPGVMSVHEGTDVKKYFVSSGFAFIHANSYADIVAVEAVPVDRIDANLVQKGLAEFTQKASSATTDLEKAEAQIGVDVHSALNAALTG
;
A
#
# COMPACT_ATOMS: atom_id res chain seq x y z
N MET A 1 60.02 -42.95 -19.71
CA MET A 1 59.17 -43.43 -18.59
C MET A 1 58.17 -42.33 -18.27
N PHE A 2 56.92 -42.54 -18.67
CA PHE A 2 55.81 -41.58 -18.51
C PHE A 2 55.42 -41.44 -17.03
N ARG A 3 55.33 -40.20 -16.53
CA ARG A 3 54.60 -39.89 -15.28
C ARG A 3 53.49 -38.90 -15.61
N PHE A 4 52.27 -39.44 -15.70
CA PHE A 4 51.04 -38.65 -15.78
C PHE A 4 50.82 -37.93 -14.45
N ALA A 5 50.77 -36.60 -14.46
CA ALA A 5 50.31 -35.80 -13.34
C ALA A 5 48.78 -35.71 -13.39
N THR A 6 48.09 -36.37 -12.47
CA THR A 6 46.65 -36.21 -12.25
C THR A 6 46.39 -34.95 -11.43
N THR A 7 46.03 -33.86 -12.10
CA THR A 7 45.50 -32.65 -11.44
C THR A 7 44.05 -32.91 -11.05
N ARG A 8 43.82 -33.19 -9.77
CA ARG A 8 42.48 -33.34 -9.19
C ARG A 8 41.86 -31.94 -9.06
N LEU A 9 40.96 -31.58 -9.98
CA LEU A 9 40.12 -30.38 -9.86
C LEU A 9 39.18 -30.56 -8.64
N LEU A 10 39.48 -29.82 -7.57
CA LEU A 10 38.56 -29.65 -6.44
C LEU A 10 37.37 -28.83 -6.94
N ALA A 11 36.23 -29.49 -7.13
CA ALA A 11 34.95 -28.82 -7.33
C ALA A 11 34.62 -28.02 -6.07
N ARG A 12 34.69 -26.70 -6.18
CA ARG A 12 34.29 -25.77 -5.12
C ARG A 12 32.76 -25.79 -5.08
N SER A 13 32.15 -26.43 -4.08
CA SER A 13 30.71 -26.33 -3.85
C SER A 13 30.39 -24.87 -3.52
N ALA A 14 29.76 -24.16 -4.46
CA ALA A 14 29.16 -22.87 -4.15
C ALA A 14 28.05 -23.12 -3.11
N PRO A 15 28.01 -22.39 -1.98
CA PRO A 15 26.84 -22.46 -1.12
C PRO A 15 25.64 -22.02 -1.94
N SER A 16 24.58 -22.81 -1.92
CA SER A 16 23.27 -22.44 -2.46
C SER A 16 22.75 -21.26 -1.64
N GLY A 17 23.24 -20.06 -1.93
CA GLY A 17 22.71 -18.82 -1.40
C GLY A 17 21.30 -18.67 -1.94
N ALA A 18 20.31 -18.99 -1.12
CA ALA A 18 18.95 -18.57 -1.36
C ALA A 18 19.00 -17.06 -1.69
N ARG A 19 18.46 -16.67 -2.85
CA ARG A 19 18.36 -15.25 -3.19
C ARG A 19 17.55 -14.61 -2.08
N ARG A 20 18.14 -13.65 -1.37
CA ARG A 20 17.39 -12.87 -0.39
C ARG A 20 16.26 -12.17 -1.11
N PHE A 21 15.03 -12.41 -0.66
CA PHE A 21 13.89 -11.67 -1.16
C PHE A 21 13.91 -10.27 -0.54
N ALA A 22 13.25 -9.29 -1.17
CA ALA A 22 13.12 -7.94 -0.62
C ALA A 22 12.52 -7.92 0.80
N THR A 23 11.82 -8.99 1.18
CA THR A 23 11.24 -9.23 2.50
C THR A 23 12.24 -9.70 3.57
N ASP A 24 13.46 -10.10 3.20
CA ASP A 24 14.53 -10.57 4.11
C ASP A 24 15.46 -9.44 4.60
N LEU A 25 15.07 -8.19 4.37
CA LEU A 25 15.82 -7.02 4.88
C LEU A 25 15.65 -6.93 6.40
N GLN A 26 16.77 -6.84 7.11
CA GLN A 26 16.76 -6.58 8.55
C GLN A 26 16.10 -5.24 8.83
N ALA A 27 15.27 -5.18 9.87
CA ALA A 27 14.68 -3.93 10.32
C ALA A 27 15.79 -2.91 10.64
N SER A 28 15.70 -1.72 10.05
CA SER A 28 16.63 -0.64 10.37
C SER A 28 16.47 -0.25 11.84
N PRO A 29 17.58 0.01 12.56
CA PRO A 29 17.51 0.42 13.94
C PRO A 29 16.74 1.76 14.06
N PRO A 30 16.02 1.98 15.17
CA PRO A 30 15.19 3.17 15.36
C PRO A 30 16.02 4.46 15.47
N THR A 31 17.30 4.34 15.83
CA THR A 31 18.25 5.44 15.95
C THR A 31 19.39 5.28 14.94
N ASP A 32 19.71 6.36 14.24
CA ASP A 32 20.89 6.43 13.38
C ASP A 32 22.10 6.84 14.24
N ALA A 33 22.84 5.84 14.70
CA ALA A 33 24.02 6.04 15.54
C ALA A 33 25.09 6.90 14.86
N ALA A 34 25.18 6.87 13.53
CA ALA A 34 26.13 7.71 12.79
C ALA A 34 25.70 9.17 12.82
N PHE A 35 24.40 9.45 12.65
CA PHE A 35 23.84 10.79 12.80
C PHE A 35 24.03 11.32 14.24
N GLU A 36 23.72 10.53 15.26
CA GLU A 36 23.88 10.98 16.66
C GLU A 36 25.33 11.33 17.02
N ALA A 37 26.29 10.51 16.56
CA ALA A 37 27.71 10.77 16.78
C ALA A 37 28.17 12.05 16.06
N ALA A 38 27.70 12.29 14.83
CA ALA A 38 28.00 13.50 14.08
C ALA A 38 27.34 14.75 14.71
N TRP A 39 26.09 14.64 15.17
CA TRP A 39 25.37 15.73 15.83
C TRP A 39 26.06 16.17 17.11
N LYS A 40 26.40 15.23 18.00
CA LYS A 40 27.09 15.51 19.27
C LYS A 40 28.46 16.15 19.05
N LYS A 41 29.12 15.88 17.91
CA LYS A 41 30.39 16.52 17.53
C LYS A 41 30.21 17.99 17.15
N VAL A 42 29.11 18.35 16.49
CA VAL A 42 28.85 19.72 16.01
C VAL A 42 28.14 20.56 17.07
N VAL A 43 27.18 19.97 17.79
CA VAL A 43 26.35 20.64 18.79
C VAL A 43 26.25 19.77 20.05
N PRO A 44 27.22 19.87 20.98
CA PRO A 44 27.27 19.00 22.16
C PRO A 44 26.22 19.31 23.24
N ASN A 45 25.66 20.53 23.24
CA ASN A 45 24.76 21.02 24.28
C ASN A 45 23.27 20.88 23.93
N ILE A 46 22.94 20.30 22.77
CA ILE A 46 21.56 20.13 22.31
C ILE A 46 21.33 18.66 21.97
N ASP A 47 20.29 18.07 22.54
CA ASP A 47 19.88 16.69 22.21
C ASP A 47 19.57 16.55 20.71
N PRO A 48 19.94 15.42 20.09
CA PRO A 48 19.70 15.21 18.67
C PRO A 48 18.20 15.21 18.37
N PRO A 49 17.80 15.76 17.21
CA PRO A 49 16.41 15.72 16.79
C PRO A 49 15.94 14.27 16.61
N LYS A 50 14.69 14.00 16.99
CA LYS A 50 14.07 12.68 16.78
C LYS A 50 13.81 12.45 15.30
N THR A 51 14.11 11.25 14.81
CA THR A 51 13.78 10.82 13.45
C THR A 51 12.35 10.26 13.40
N PRO A 52 11.69 10.23 12.23
CA PRO A 52 10.36 9.61 12.10
C PRO A 52 10.33 8.15 12.60
N LEU A 53 11.41 7.41 12.38
CA LEU A 53 11.57 6.03 12.86
C LEU A 53 11.44 5.89 14.38
N ALA A 54 11.78 6.93 15.14
CA ALA A 54 11.62 6.92 16.60
C ALA A 54 10.15 6.88 17.05
N PHE A 55 9.21 7.26 16.18
CA PHE A 55 7.78 7.25 16.44
C PHE A 55 7.05 6.05 15.80
N MET A 56 7.74 5.30 14.95
CA MET A 56 7.18 4.14 14.27
C MET A 56 7.53 2.87 15.04
N LYS A 57 6.52 2.03 15.31
CA LYS A 57 6.78 0.68 15.81
C LYS A 57 7.38 -0.15 14.66
N PRO A 58 8.52 -0.83 14.86
CA PRO A 58 9.06 -1.74 13.85
C PRO A 58 8.01 -2.77 13.46
N ARG A 59 7.89 -3.02 12.15
CA ARG A 59 6.96 -4.02 11.64
C ARG A 59 7.34 -5.40 12.18
N PRO A 60 6.37 -6.22 12.65
CA PRO A 60 6.68 -7.56 13.13
C PRO A 60 7.23 -8.44 12.00
N ALA A 61 8.12 -9.36 12.35
CA ALA A 61 8.71 -10.31 11.41
C ALA A 61 7.63 -11.17 10.75
N THR A 62 7.92 -11.65 9.54
CA THR A 62 7.04 -12.58 8.82
C THR A 62 6.91 -13.88 9.61
N PRO A 63 5.69 -14.31 9.97
CA PRO A 63 5.48 -15.57 10.66
C PRO A 63 5.83 -16.75 9.73
N THR A 64 6.25 -17.86 10.32
CA THR A 64 6.59 -19.09 9.58
C THR A 64 5.36 -19.84 9.06
N SER A 65 4.16 -19.49 9.56
CA SER A 65 2.88 -20.04 9.13
C SER A 65 1.92 -18.91 8.75
N ILE A 66 0.98 -19.20 7.85
CA ILE A 66 -0.01 -18.22 7.40
C ILE A 66 -1.00 -17.97 8.55
N PRO A 67 -1.17 -16.71 9.00
CA PRO A 67 -2.13 -16.38 10.05
C PRO A 67 -3.57 -16.54 9.55
N SER A 68 -4.52 -16.67 10.48
CA SER A 68 -5.95 -16.82 10.16
C SER A 68 -6.63 -15.50 9.79
N LYS A 69 -6.06 -14.36 10.18
CA LYS A 69 -6.60 -13.01 9.97
C LYS A 69 -5.56 -12.10 9.32
N LEU A 70 -6.05 -11.09 8.61
CA LEU A 70 -5.26 -10.06 7.95
C LEU A 70 -5.28 -8.81 8.85
N THR A 71 -4.12 -8.24 9.14
CA THR A 71 -4.06 -6.95 9.85
C THR A 71 -4.08 -5.81 8.84
N VAL A 72 -5.04 -4.90 8.96
CA VAL A 72 -5.23 -3.80 8.02
C VAL A 72 -5.01 -2.46 8.72
N ASN A 73 -4.21 -1.62 8.06
CA ASN A 73 -4.08 -0.20 8.36
C ASN A 73 -4.69 0.57 7.19
N PHE A 74 -5.73 1.36 7.42
CA PHE A 74 -6.35 2.21 6.42
C PHE A 74 -6.21 3.67 6.83
N VAL A 75 -5.43 4.42 6.06
CA VAL A 75 -4.95 5.76 6.43
C VAL A 75 -5.28 6.77 5.34
N LEU A 76 -5.75 7.92 5.79
CA LEU A 76 -5.95 9.16 5.06
C LEU A 76 -4.97 10.22 5.58
N PRO A 77 -4.67 11.29 4.82
CA PRO A 77 -3.73 12.31 5.27
C PRO A 77 -4.15 13.00 6.58
N TYR A 78 -5.46 13.06 6.85
CA TYR A 78 -6.04 13.73 8.00
C TYR A 78 -6.64 12.79 9.05
N ALA A 79 -6.80 11.50 8.75
CA ALA A 79 -7.43 10.53 9.64
C ALA A 79 -6.89 9.11 9.42
N SER A 80 -6.93 8.28 10.46
CA SER A 80 -6.68 6.84 10.33
C SER A 80 -8.00 6.13 10.60
N GLU A 81 -8.64 5.66 9.52
CA GLU A 81 -9.95 4.99 9.58
C GLU A 81 -9.84 3.60 10.21
N LEU A 82 -8.76 2.86 9.90
CA LEU A 82 -8.46 1.57 10.52
C LEU A 82 -6.99 1.55 10.95
N ALA A 83 -6.74 1.22 12.22
CA ALA A 83 -5.39 1.11 12.75
C ALA A 83 -5.21 -0.25 13.44
N ASN A 84 -4.33 -1.10 12.88
CA ASN A 84 -4.04 -2.46 13.31
C ASN A 84 -5.31 -3.30 13.51
N LYS A 85 -6.28 -3.17 12.60
CA LYS A 85 -7.55 -3.89 12.70
C LYS A 85 -7.40 -5.27 12.05
N GLU A 86 -7.76 -6.32 12.79
CA GLU A 86 -7.81 -7.68 12.24
C GLU A 86 -9.13 -7.90 11.47
N VAL A 87 -9.02 -8.39 10.24
CA VAL A 87 -10.14 -8.64 9.33
C VAL A 87 -9.94 -9.96 8.59
N ASP A 88 -11.01 -10.47 7.97
CA ASP A 88 -10.93 -11.72 7.20
C ASP A 88 -10.40 -11.48 5.79
N MET A 89 -10.87 -10.42 5.14
CA MET A 89 -10.52 -10.11 3.76
C MET A 89 -10.76 -8.63 3.48
N VAL A 90 -9.97 -8.06 2.58
CA VAL A 90 -10.24 -6.74 2.00
C VAL A 90 -10.31 -6.85 0.48
N ILE A 91 -11.29 -6.20 -0.12
CA ILE A 91 -11.37 -6.06 -1.58
C ILE A 91 -11.03 -4.61 -1.91
N VAL A 92 -10.00 -4.40 -2.73
CA VAL A 92 -9.51 -3.08 -3.14
C VAL A 92 -9.68 -2.86 -4.65
N PRO A 93 -10.03 -1.64 -5.07
CA PRO A 93 -10.11 -1.29 -6.49
C PRO A 93 -8.71 -0.97 -7.02
N ALA A 94 -7.97 -1.98 -7.49
CA ALA A 94 -6.69 -1.77 -8.15
C ALA A 94 -6.88 -1.24 -9.59
N THR A 95 -5.87 -0.58 -10.15
CA THR A 95 -5.88 -0.13 -11.54
C THR A 95 -6.09 -1.29 -12.53
N THR A 96 -5.63 -2.49 -12.19
CA THR A 96 -5.79 -3.71 -12.99
C THR A 96 -7.14 -4.41 -12.82
N GLY A 97 -7.97 -3.97 -11.87
CA GLY A 97 -9.26 -4.60 -11.55
C GLY A 97 -9.53 -4.67 -10.04
N GLN A 98 -10.56 -5.44 -9.65
CA GLN A 98 -10.87 -5.66 -8.24
C GLN A 98 -9.96 -6.77 -7.68
N MET A 99 -9.24 -6.48 -6.60
CA MET A 99 -8.31 -7.41 -5.96
C MET A 99 -8.79 -7.77 -4.55
N GLY A 100 -8.96 -9.07 -4.28
CA GLY A 100 -9.24 -9.60 -2.95
C GLY A 100 -7.95 -9.99 -2.23
N ILE A 101 -7.74 -9.42 -1.05
CA ILE A 101 -6.56 -9.62 -0.20
C ILE A 101 -6.97 -10.44 1.01
N LEU A 102 -6.41 -11.64 1.11
CA LEU A 102 -6.61 -12.58 2.22
C LEU A 102 -5.32 -12.71 3.06
N PRO A 103 -5.38 -13.32 4.26
CA PRO A 103 -4.19 -13.64 5.03
C PRO A 103 -3.21 -14.50 4.22
N GLY A 104 -1.92 -14.17 4.26
CA GLY A 104 -0.89 -14.86 3.47
C GLY A 104 -0.84 -14.49 1.98
N HIS A 105 -1.52 -13.42 1.54
CA HIS A 105 -1.42 -12.94 0.17
C HIS A 105 0.02 -12.59 -0.22
N VAL A 106 0.35 -12.76 -1.50
CA VAL A 106 1.68 -12.41 -2.04
C VAL A 106 1.97 -10.92 -1.81
N PRO A 107 3.20 -10.56 -1.35
CA PRO A 107 3.57 -9.16 -1.17
C PRO A 107 3.42 -8.40 -2.47
N THR A 108 2.66 -7.31 -2.47
CA THR A 108 2.29 -6.57 -3.68
C THR A 108 2.12 -5.10 -3.33
N ILE A 109 2.54 -4.24 -4.24
CA ILE A 109 2.21 -2.81 -4.20
C ILE A 109 1.26 -2.58 -5.37
N ALA A 110 0.04 -2.15 -5.05
CA ALA A 110 -0.99 -1.87 -6.05
C ALA A 110 -1.39 -0.40 -5.98
N GLU A 111 -1.48 0.24 -7.15
CA GLU A 111 -2.13 1.54 -7.29
C GLU A 111 -3.65 1.34 -7.26
N LEU A 112 -4.34 2.24 -6.55
CA LEU A 112 -5.78 2.23 -6.40
C LEU A 112 -6.42 3.25 -7.35
N LYS A 113 -7.41 2.78 -8.10
CA LYS A 113 -8.27 3.62 -8.93
C LYS A 113 -9.51 4.06 -8.14
N PRO A 114 -10.22 5.12 -8.57
CA PRO A 114 -11.50 5.48 -7.97
C PRO A 114 -12.46 4.29 -7.95
N GLY A 115 -13.04 3.99 -6.79
CA GLY A 115 -13.95 2.87 -6.64
C GLY A 115 -14.26 2.47 -5.21
N VAL A 116 -15.05 1.42 -5.07
CA VAL A 116 -15.45 0.87 -3.77
C VAL A 116 -14.41 -0.10 -3.27
N MET A 117 -13.95 0.14 -2.05
CA MET A 117 -13.22 -0.80 -1.22
C MET A 117 -14.16 -1.42 -0.20
N SER A 118 -14.06 -2.71 0.05
CA SER A 118 -14.84 -3.39 1.08
C SER A 118 -13.96 -4.14 2.06
N VAL A 119 -14.23 -3.97 3.34
CA VAL A 119 -13.54 -4.64 4.44
C VAL A 119 -14.51 -5.64 5.06
N HIS A 120 -14.12 -6.91 5.11
CA HIS A 120 -14.95 -8.03 5.57
C HIS A 120 -14.49 -8.49 6.95
N GLU A 121 -15.40 -8.44 7.93
CA GLU A 121 -15.20 -8.90 9.30
C GLU A 121 -16.32 -9.90 9.64
N GLY A 122 -16.08 -11.19 9.34
CA GLY A 122 -17.07 -12.25 9.49
C GLY A 122 -18.31 -12.02 8.63
N THR A 123 -19.41 -11.61 9.26
CA THR A 123 -20.67 -11.27 8.56
C THR A 123 -20.83 -9.78 8.28
N ASP A 124 -20.00 -8.93 8.88
CA ASP A 124 -20.06 -7.49 8.71
C ASP A 124 -19.19 -7.05 7.52
N VAL A 125 -19.74 -6.20 6.66
CA VAL A 125 -19.06 -5.70 5.45
C VAL A 125 -19.13 -4.19 5.42
N LYS A 126 -17.99 -3.54 5.67
CA LYS A 126 -17.87 -2.08 5.62
C LYS A 126 -17.38 -1.65 4.25
N LYS A 127 -18.13 -0.78 3.58
CA LYS A 127 -17.82 -0.28 2.24
C LYS A 127 -17.41 1.18 2.31
N TYR A 128 -16.28 1.49 1.67
CA TYR A 128 -15.74 2.83 1.53
C TYR A 128 -15.55 3.12 0.05
N PHE A 129 -15.98 4.28 -0.41
CA PHE A 129 -15.53 4.80 -1.69
C PHE A 129 -14.17 5.45 -1.49
N VAL A 130 -13.19 5.07 -2.31
CA VAL A 130 -11.82 5.58 -2.26
C VAL A 130 -11.57 6.37 -3.55
N SER A 131 -10.97 7.56 -3.45
CA SER A 131 -10.66 8.38 -4.63
C SER A 131 -9.47 7.82 -5.41
N SER A 132 -8.36 7.56 -4.73
CA SER A 132 -7.08 7.14 -5.28
C SER A 132 -6.14 6.80 -4.12
N GLY A 133 -5.06 6.08 -4.42
CA GLY A 133 -4.09 5.71 -3.39
C GLY A 133 -3.21 4.52 -3.77
N PHE A 134 -2.63 3.92 -2.74
CA PHE A 134 -1.81 2.72 -2.86
C PHE A 134 -2.21 1.71 -1.79
N ALA A 135 -2.22 0.43 -2.16
CA ALA A 135 -2.30 -0.68 -1.23
C ALA A 135 -0.95 -1.41 -1.19
N PHE A 136 -0.36 -1.44 0.00
CA PHE A 136 0.87 -2.18 0.29
C PHE A 136 0.52 -3.46 1.02
N ILE A 137 0.68 -4.59 0.36
CA ILE A 137 0.50 -5.92 0.94
C ILE A 137 1.88 -6.46 1.31
N HIS A 138 2.03 -6.86 2.57
CA HIS A 138 3.29 -7.36 3.12
C HIS A 138 3.24 -8.87 3.35
N ALA A 139 4.41 -9.50 3.37
CA ALA A 139 4.54 -10.95 3.57
C ALA A 139 4.01 -11.43 4.92
N ASN A 140 4.01 -10.56 5.92
CA ASN A 140 3.57 -10.87 7.27
C ASN A 140 2.05 -10.77 7.48
N SER A 141 1.26 -10.75 6.41
CA SER A 141 -0.21 -10.55 6.45
C SER A 141 -0.63 -9.21 7.06
N TYR A 142 0.16 -8.17 6.77
CA TYR A 142 -0.25 -6.78 6.97
C TYR A 142 -0.60 -6.17 5.62
N ALA A 143 -1.69 -5.42 5.59
CA ALA A 143 -2.08 -4.59 4.45
C ALA A 143 -2.17 -3.13 4.90
N ASP A 144 -1.29 -2.29 4.36
CA ASP A 144 -1.32 -0.85 4.56
C ASP A 144 -1.98 -0.21 3.34
N ILE A 145 -3.20 0.29 3.51
CA ILE A 145 -3.97 0.97 2.49
C ILE A 145 -3.89 2.46 2.77
N VAL A 146 -3.35 3.20 1.81
CA VAL A 146 -3.14 4.63 1.91
C VAL A 146 -3.92 5.29 0.79
N ALA A 147 -4.94 6.06 1.15
CA ALA A 147 -5.76 6.79 0.20
C ALA A 147 -5.67 8.29 0.45
N VAL A 148 -5.94 9.11 -0.57
CA VAL A 148 -6.02 10.57 -0.40
C VAL A 148 -7.34 10.94 0.26
N GLU A 149 -8.44 10.41 -0.26
CA GLU A 149 -9.78 10.59 0.29
C GLU A 149 -10.53 9.26 0.32
N ALA A 150 -11.33 9.08 1.37
CA ALA A 150 -12.28 7.99 1.44
C ALA A 150 -13.53 8.37 2.22
N VAL A 151 -14.68 7.89 1.74
CA VAL A 151 -15.98 8.20 2.32
C VAL A 151 -16.80 6.92 2.42
N PRO A 152 -17.45 6.65 3.56
CA PRO A 152 -18.44 5.59 3.68
C PRO A 152 -19.53 5.73 2.61
N VAL A 153 -19.90 4.63 1.93
CA VAL A 153 -20.81 4.69 0.76
C VAL A 153 -22.20 5.24 1.12
N ASP A 154 -22.64 5.05 2.36
CA ASP A 154 -23.89 5.57 2.92
C ASP A 154 -23.94 7.11 3.04
N ARG A 155 -22.78 7.79 3.01
CA ARG A 155 -22.71 9.25 3.11
C ARG A 155 -22.69 9.95 1.75
N ILE A 156 -22.81 9.22 0.65
CA ILE A 156 -22.72 9.75 -0.70
C ILE A 156 -24.12 10.09 -1.22
N ASP A 157 -24.34 11.35 -1.60
CA ASP A 157 -25.61 11.80 -2.21
C ASP A 157 -25.62 11.51 -3.73
N ALA A 158 -26.53 10.65 -4.16
CA ALA A 158 -26.72 10.29 -5.56
C ALA A 158 -27.03 11.49 -6.46
N ASN A 159 -27.75 12.49 -5.98
CA ASN A 159 -28.11 13.67 -6.78
C ASN A 159 -26.88 14.51 -7.11
N LEU A 160 -25.97 14.68 -6.15
CA LEU A 160 -24.72 15.41 -6.36
C LEU A 160 -23.78 14.66 -7.31
N VAL A 161 -23.74 13.33 -7.21
CA VAL A 161 -22.95 12.49 -8.12
C VAL A 161 -23.44 12.64 -9.56
N GLN A 162 -24.74 12.56 -9.80
CA GLN A 162 -25.33 12.72 -11.13
C GLN A 162 -25.10 14.12 -11.71
N LYS A 163 -25.26 15.15 -10.87
CA LYS A 163 -24.98 16.53 -11.27
C LYS A 163 -23.51 16.72 -11.66
N GLY A 164 -22.58 16.19 -10.85
CA GLY A 164 -21.15 16.23 -11.14
C GLY A 164 -20.79 15.50 -12.43
N LEU A 165 -21.34 14.30 -12.65
CA LEU A 165 -21.12 13.54 -13.88
C LEU A 165 -21.53 14.34 -15.12
N ALA A 166 -22.70 14.98 -15.10
CA ALA A 166 -23.14 15.82 -16.22
C ALA A 166 -22.21 17.02 -16.45
N GLU A 167 -21.78 17.70 -15.38
CA GLU A 167 -20.89 18.85 -15.46
C GLU A 167 -19.52 18.48 -16.05
N PHE A 168 -18.88 17.42 -15.54
CA PHE A 168 -17.57 16.99 -16.03
C PHE A 168 -17.64 16.38 -17.45
N THR A 169 -18.75 15.73 -17.80
CA THR A 169 -18.98 15.25 -19.18
C THR A 169 -19.10 16.42 -20.17
N GLN A 170 -19.80 17.49 -19.78
CA GLN A 170 -19.89 18.70 -20.57
C GLN A 170 -18.52 19.38 -20.70
N LYS A 171 -17.77 19.50 -19.60
CA LYS A 171 -16.40 20.04 -19.60
C LYS A 171 -15.47 19.25 -20.52
N ALA A 172 -15.54 17.92 -20.48
CA ALA A 172 -14.75 17.05 -21.34
C ALA A 172 -15.04 17.29 -22.84
N SER A 173 -16.30 17.58 -23.16
CA SER A 173 -16.73 17.88 -24.53
C SER A 173 -16.32 19.28 -25.00
N SER A 174 -16.24 20.26 -24.09
CA SER A 174 -15.87 21.65 -24.41
C SER A 174 -14.36 21.94 -24.26
N ALA A 175 -13.59 21.03 -23.67
CA ALA A 175 -12.18 21.24 -23.37
C ALA A 175 -11.35 21.37 -24.65
N THR A 176 -10.51 22.39 -24.71
CA THR A 176 -9.71 22.71 -25.90
C THR A 176 -8.25 22.30 -25.72
N THR A 177 -7.73 22.46 -24.51
CA THR A 177 -6.35 22.10 -24.15
C THR A 177 -6.27 20.67 -23.64
N ASP A 178 -5.10 20.04 -23.77
CA ASP A 178 -4.89 18.67 -23.30
C ASP A 178 -4.96 18.57 -21.77
N LEU A 179 -4.58 19.64 -21.05
CA LEU A 179 -4.72 19.73 -19.60
C LEU A 179 -6.19 19.73 -19.19
N GLU A 180 -7.02 20.59 -19.79
CA GLU A 180 -8.46 20.65 -19.49
C GLU A 180 -9.17 19.32 -19.79
N LYS A 181 -8.77 18.65 -20.88
CA LYS A 181 -9.29 17.32 -21.23
C LYS A 181 -8.93 16.29 -20.16
N ALA A 182 -7.68 16.29 -19.68
CA ALA A 182 -7.23 15.37 -18.65
C ALA A 182 -7.98 15.60 -17.32
N GLU A 183 -8.12 16.86 -16.89
CA GLU A 183 -8.87 17.20 -15.67
C GLU A 183 -10.35 16.81 -15.77
N ALA A 184 -10.98 17.10 -16.91
CA ALA A 184 -12.37 16.73 -17.12
C ALA A 184 -12.55 15.20 -17.15
N GLN A 185 -11.62 14.47 -17.77
CA GLN A 185 -11.66 13.01 -17.80
C GLN A 185 -11.52 12.40 -16.40
N ILE A 186 -10.61 12.93 -15.57
CA ILE A 186 -10.49 12.50 -14.16
C ILE A 186 -11.81 12.69 -13.43
N GLY A 187 -12.47 13.83 -13.61
CA GLY A 187 -13.78 14.09 -13.03
C GLY A 187 -14.86 13.10 -13.50
N VAL A 188 -14.91 12.81 -14.80
CA VAL A 188 -15.83 11.80 -15.37
C VAL A 188 -15.55 10.42 -14.78
N ASP A 189 -14.28 10.00 -14.67
CA ASP A 189 -13.90 8.70 -14.17
C ASP A 189 -14.30 8.52 -12.69
N VAL A 190 -14.07 9.53 -11.86
CA VAL A 190 -14.45 9.52 -10.44
C VAL A 190 -15.97 9.50 -10.28
N HIS A 191 -16.71 10.37 -10.98
CA HIS A 191 -18.16 10.42 -10.86
C HIS A 191 -18.87 9.21 -11.47
N SER A 192 -18.31 8.63 -12.54
CA SER A 192 -18.76 7.36 -13.09
C SER A 192 -18.58 6.22 -12.08
N ALA A 193 -17.42 6.15 -11.43
CA ALA A 193 -17.15 5.16 -10.38
C ALA A 193 -18.07 5.35 -9.15
N LEU A 194 -18.36 6.60 -8.75
CA LEU A 194 -19.32 6.92 -7.68
C LEU A 194 -20.73 6.46 -8.04
N ASN A 195 -21.16 6.69 -9.30
CA ASN A 195 -22.48 6.26 -9.73
C ASN A 195 -22.60 4.73 -9.76
N ALA A 196 -21.56 4.03 -10.23
CA ALA A 196 -21.48 2.57 -10.18
C ALA A 196 -21.53 2.06 -8.73
N ALA A 197 -20.84 2.73 -7.80
CA ALA A 197 -20.85 2.37 -6.38
C ALA A 197 -22.24 2.43 -5.73
N LEU A 198 -23.08 3.37 -6.17
CA LEU A 198 -24.44 3.58 -5.64
C LEU A 198 -25.49 2.65 -6.26
N THR A 199 -25.29 2.27 -7.52
CA THR A 199 -26.28 1.50 -8.28
C THR A 199 -26.15 -0.01 -8.15
N GLY A 200 -24.99 -0.50 -7.71
CA GLY A 200 -24.74 -1.93 -7.42
C GLY A 200 -24.10 -2.67 -8.58
#